data_AF-A0A378T500-F1
#
_entry.id   AF-A0A378T500-F1
#
_cell.length_a   1.000
_cell.length_b   1.000
_cell.length_c   1.000
_cell.angle_alpha   90.00
_cell.angle_beta   90.00
_cell.angle_gamma   90.00
#
_symmetry.space_group_name_H-M   'P 1'
#
loop_
_entity.id
_entity.type
_entity.pdbx_description
1 polymer ?
#
loop_
_entity_poly.entity_id
_entity_poly.type
_entity_poly.pdbx_seq_one_letter_code
_entity_poly.pdbx_strand_id
1 'polypeptide(L)'
;MAASPIRSNRFSVRNILKVGLIGFLLAALLVTAPAWVHRRGQSNVPETVSADAAIRTWWIDSRPDFIALRTALDDSQEALQQGNVEALKPACERMHDMAAVDLAAHLPTPDARLTAELTAATNDAHDAAHICLSTIGGAMISYRAEFDTDMDQAYKHMAAAREIIDRVVSNTRYA
;
A
#
# COMPACT_ATOMS: atom_id res chain seq x y z
N MET A 1 -43.24 -33.05 -15.97
CA MET A 1 -42.19 -34.07 -15.69
C MET A 1 -40.85 -33.34 -15.84
N ALA A 2 -39.95 -33.19 -14.88
CA ALA A 2 -39.85 -33.57 -13.48
C ALA A 2 -39.07 -32.44 -12.76
N ALA A 3 -39.42 -32.16 -11.50
CA ALA A 3 -38.79 -31.15 -10.66
C ALA A 3 -37.47 -31.68 -10.06
N SER A 4 -36.41 -30.87 -10.10
CA SER A 4 -35.14 -31.13 -9.41
C SER A 4 -35.26 -30.83 -7.91
N PRO A 5 -34.89 -31.74 -7.00
CA PRO A 5 -34.90 -31.44 -5.57
C PRO A 5 -33.61 -30.75 -5.13
N ILE A 6 -33.82 -29.65 -4.39
CA ILE A 6 -32.84 -28.89 -3.60
C ILE A 6 -32.23 -29.82 -2.54
N ARG A 7 -30.91 -29.99 -2.54
CA ARG A 7 -30.18 -30.76 -1.52
C ARG A 7 -29.77 -29.84 -0.38
N SER A 8 -30.51 -29.91 0.73
CA SER A 8 -30.21 -29.22 1.98
C SER A 8 -28.95 -29.79 2.65
N ASN A 9 -27.91 -28.98 2.83
CA ASN A 9 -26.78 -29.32 3.69
C ASN A 9 -27.22 -29.23 5.16
N ARG A 10 -27.35 -30.40 5.80
CA ARG A 10 -27.58 -30.50 7.24
C ARG A 10 -26.30 -30.14 7.99
N PHE A 11 -26.40 -29.14 8.86
CA PHE A 11 -25.43 -28.85 9.92
C PHE A 11 -25.15 -30.11 10.74
N SER A 12 -23.89 -30.55 10.75
CA SER A 12 -23.41 -31.60 11.63
C SER A 12 -22.81 -30.95 12.88
N VAL A 13 -23.59 -30.92 13.96
CA VAL A 13 -23.13 -30.61 15.32
C VAL A 13 -22.82 -31.94 15.99
N ARG A 14 -21.54 -32.18 16.33
CA ARG A 14 -21.04 -32.91 17.51
C ARG A 14 -19.60 -33.37 17.29
N ASN A 15 -18.68 -32.79 18.07
CA ASN A 15 -17.65 -33.47 18.88
C ASN A 15 -16.60 -32.42 19.29
N ILE A 16 -15.98 -32.40 20.45
CA ILE A 16 -16.05 -33.10 21.73
C ILE A 16 -15.24 -32.17 22.67
N LEU A 17 -15.69 -31.96 23.90
CA LEU A 17 -14.89 -31.33 24.96
C LEU A 17 -13.57 -32.10 25.14
N LYS A 18 -12.45 -31.38 25.21
CA LYS A 18 -11.33 -31.79 26.07
C LYS A 18 -10.91 -30.61 26.94
N VAL A 19 -11.43 -30.67 28.16
CA VAL A 19 -10.94 -29.95 29.34
C VAL A 19 -9.54 -30.47 29.65
N GLY A 20 -8.55 -29.59 29.60
CA GLY A 20 -7.19 -29.84 30.08
C GLY A 20 -6.87 -28.86 31.20
N LEU A 21 -7.33 -29.18 32.41
CA LEU A 21 -7.10 -28.42 33.63
C LEU A 21 -5.93 -29.11 34.36
N ILE A 22 -4.76 -28.45 34.38
CA ILE A 22 -3.67 -28.81 35.29
C ILE A 22 -3.29 -27.53 36.01
N GLY A 23 -3.64 -27.49 37.30
CA GLY A 23 -3.30 -26.40 38.20
C GLY A 23 -2.07 -26.70 39.06
N PHE A 24 -1.71 -25.66 39.81
CA PHE A 24 -0.85 -25.59 41.00
C PHE A 24 0.67 -25.52 40.80
N LEU A 25 1.26 -24.35 41.10
CA LEU A 25 1.81 -24.07 42.44
C LEU A 25 2.26 -22.60 42.58
N LEU A 26 1.83 -22.00 43.69
CA LEU A 26 2.27 -20.71 44.23
C LEU A 26 3.72 -20.80 44.74
N ALA A 27 4.54 -19.82 44.40
CA ALA A 27 5.68 -19.42 45.22
C ALA A 27 5.88 -17.91 45.10
N ALA A 28 5.33 -17.18 46.07
CA ALA A 28 5.67 -15.79 46.33
C ALA A 28 7.07 -15.75 46.96
N LEU A 29 8.02 -15.08 46.30
CA LEU A 29 9.28 -14.66 46.89
C LEU A 29 9.41 -13.15 46.70
N LEU A 30 9.03 -12.43 47.75
CA LEU A 30 9.38 -11.03 47.97
C LEU A 30 10.89 -10.97 48.27
N VAL A 31 11.67 -10.41 47.34
CA VAL A 31 13.02 -9.93 47.62
C VAL A 31 13.03 -8.43 47.36
N THR A 32 13.03 -7.67 48.44
CA THR A 32 13.25 -6.22 48.45
C THR A 32 14.72 -5.92 48.72
N ALA A 33 15.41 -5.24 47.80
CA ALA A 33 16.49 -4.25 48.05
C ALA A 33 17.21 -3.90 46.73
N PRO A 34 17.87 -2.74 46.60
CA PRO A 34 17.40 -1.38 46.83
C PRO A 34 17.36 -0.58 45.50
N ALA A 35 16.65 0.54 45.51
CA ALA A 35 16.75 1.57 44.48
C ALA A 35 18.19 2.14 44.42
N TRP A 36 18.56 2.64 43.22
CA TRP A 36 19.82 3.32 42.85
C TRP A 36 20.96 2.35 42.55
N VAL A 37 21.39 2.16 41.30
CA VAL A 37 22.18 3.05 40.42
C VAL A 37 22.34 2.22 39.12
N HIS A 38 22.16 2.63 37.87
CA HIS A 38 22.55 3.83 37.16
C HIS A 38 21.69 3.92 35.88
N ARG A 39 21.01 5.06 35.70
CA ARG A 39 20.75 5.73 34.41
C ARG A 39 20.86 4.84 33.16
N ARG A 40 19.76 4.20 32.76
CA ARG A 40 19.51 3.99 31.33
C ARG A 40 19.39 5.38 30.74
N GLY A 41 20.45 5.84 30.08
CA GLY A 41 20.28 6.78 28.98
C GLY A 41 19.53 6.06 27.87
N GLN A 42 18.22 5.81 28.08
CA GLN A 42 17.31 5.80 26.95
C GLN A 42 17.34 7.25 26.48
N SER A 43 18.22 7.51 25.52
CA SER A 43 18.03 8.65 24.63
C SER A 43 16.65 8.42 24.02
N ASN A 44 15.63 9.00 24.64
CA ASN A 44 14.33 9.20 24.05
C ASN A 44 14.55 10.21 22.93
N VAL A 45 15.20 9.78 21.84
CA VAL A 45 14.91 10.38 20.56
C VAL A 45 13.41 10.22 20.44
N PRO A 46 12.64 11.32 20.32
CA PRO A 46 11.19 11.21 20.20
C PRO A 46 10.91 10.20 19.09
N GLU A 47 10.05 9.22 19.35
CA GLU A 47 9.70 8.15 18.40
C GLU A 47 9.34 8.73 17.01
N THR A 48 8.75 9.92 17.01
CA THR A 48 8.46 10.74 15.82
C THR A 48 9.69 11.17 15.02
N VAL A 49 10.79 11.58 15.68
CA VAL A 49 12.05 11.96 15.02
C VAL A 49 12.69 10.74 14.34
N SER A 50 12.56 9.55 14.95
CA SER A 50 13.04 8.29 14.38
C SER A 50 12.22 7.87 13.17
N ALA A 51 10.89 7.99 13.23
CA ALA A 51 10.00 7.70 12.11
C ALA A 51 10.22 8.67 10.93
N ASP A 52 10.35 9.97 11.21
CA ASP A 52 10.65 11.00 10.23
C ASP A 52 11.98 10.74 9.51
N ALA A 53 13.01 10.30 10.25
CA ALA A 53 14.29 9.94 9.66
C ALA A 53 14.17 8.73 8.73
N ALA A 54 13.41 7.71 9.13
CA ALA A 54 13.18 6.53 8.29
C ALA A 54 12.42 6.88 7.00
N ILE A 55 11.39 7.74 7.08
CA ILE A 55 10.67 8.22 5.89
C ILE A 55 11.59 9.01 4.96
N ARG A 56 12.48 9.87 5.49
CA ARG A 56 13.46 10.59 4.65
C ARG A 56 14.41 9.65 3.92
N THR A 57 14.95 8.65 4.60
CA THR A 57 15.84 7.67 3.99
C THR A 57 15.12 6.86 2.91
N TRP A 58 13.92 6.37 3.22
CA TRP A 58 13.08 5.67 2.24
C TRP A 58 12.81 6.55 1.02
N TRP A 59 12.44 7.82 1.22
CA TRP A 59 12.14 8.74 0.12
C TRP A 59 13.34 9.05 -0.77
N ILE A 60 14.57 9.06 -0.24
CA ILE A 60 15.76 9.28 -1.07
C ILE A 60 15.88 8.17 -2.12
N ASP A 61 15.59 6.93 -1.73
CA ASP A 61 15.70 5.73 -2.55
C ASP A 61 14.52 5.55 -3.51
N SER A 62 13.28 5.75 -3.02
CA SER A 62 12.05 5.49 -3.79
C SER A 62 11.57 6.66 -4.66
N ARG A 63 12.10 7.88 -4.46
CA ARG A 63 11.66 9.08 -5.19
C ARG A 63 11.70 8.94 -6.72
N PRO A 64 12.73 8.36 -7.36
CA PRO A 64 12.76 8.20 -8.81
C PRO A 64 11.53 7.44 -9.32
N ASP A 65 11.18 6.33 -8.69
CA ASP A 65 10.07 5.46 -9.12
C ASP A 65 8.71 6.08 -8.80
N PHE A 66 8.60 6.82 -7.69
CA PHE A 66 7.41 7.63 -7.41
C PHE A 66 7.17 8.67 -8.51
N ILE A 67 8.22 9.39 -8.92
CA ILE A 67 8.11 10.40 -9.99
C ILE A 67 7.80 9.71 -11.32
N ALA A 68 8.45 8.59 -11.61
CA ALA A 68 8.24 7.85 -12.85
C ALA A 68 6.80 7.33 -12.98
N LEU A 69 6.19 6.81 -11.90
CA LEU A 69 4.78 6.45 -11.91
C LEU A 69 3.88 7.67 -12.19
N ARG A 70 4.14 8.81 -11.54
CA ARG A 70 3.37 10.05 -11.78
C ARG A 70 3.46 10.48 -13.23
N THR A 71 4.66 10.46 -13.80
CA THR A 71 4.90 10.79 -15.21
C THR A 71 4.21 9.80 -16.15
N ALA A 72 4.22 8.50 -15.86
CA ALA A 72 3.54 7.51 -16.69
C ALA A 72 2.02 7.69 -16.69
N LEU A 73 1.43 8.07 -15.55
CA LEU A 73 0.02 8.47 -15.48
C LEU A 73 -0.25 9.70 -16.35
N ASP A 74 0.58 10.74 -16.23
CA ASP A 74 0.44 11.98 -17.02
C ASP A 74 0.57 11.73 -18.52
N ASP A 75 1.61 10.99 -18.94
CA ASP A 75 1.85 10.61 -20.34
C ASP A 75 0.67 9.82 -20.92
N SER A 76 0.11 8.88 -20.15
CA SER A 76 -1.04 8.07 -20.57
C SER A 76 -2.28 8.94 -20.77
N GLN A 77 -2.54 9.84 -19.82
CA GLN A 77 -3.66 10.76 -19.88
C GLN A 77 -3.54 11.75 -21.03
N GLU A 78 -2.34 12.32 -21.24
CA GLU A 78 -2.05 13.26 -22.32
C GLU A 78 -2.19 12.58 -23.69
N ALA A 79 -1.56 11.42 -23.88
CA ALA A 79 -1.63 10.67 -25.12
C ALA A 79 -3.09 10.30 -25.46
N LEU A 80 -3.89 9.93 -24.46
CA LEU A 80 -5.31 9.65 -24.64
C LEU A 80 -6.10 10.89 -25.06
N GLN A 81 -5.86 12.04 -24.43
CA GLN A 81 -6.53 13.31 -24.76
C GLN A 81 -6.18 13.80 -26.17
N GLN A 82 -4.95 13.56 -26.62
CA GLN A 82 -4.48 13.93 -27.95
C GLN A 82 -4.87 12.92 -29.03
N GLY A 83 -5.44 11.77 -28.66
CA GLY A 83 -5.67 10.66 -29.59
C GLY A 83 -4.37 10.09 -30.18
N ASN A 84 -3.25 10.25 -29.48
CA ASN A 84 -1.93 9.83 -29.93
C ASN A 84 -1.68 8.36 -29.56
N VAL A 85 -2.15 7.45 -30.42
CA VAL A 85 -2.04 6.00 -30.20
C VAL A 85 -0.59 5.53 -30.11
N GLU A 86 0.32 6.14 -30.88
CA GLU A 86 1.75 5.79 -30.87
C GLU A 86 2.41 6.09 -29.52
N ALA A 87 2.02 7.18 -28.86
CA ALA A 87 2.48 7.53 -27.51
C ALA A 87 1.72 6.77 -26.41
N LEU A 88 0.44 6.44 -26.63
CA LEU A 88 -0.41 5.86 -25.59
C LEU A 88 0.05 4.47 -25.15
N LYS A 89 0.38 3.58 -26.09
CA LYS A 89 0.82 2.22 -25.76
C LYS A 89 2.05 2.20 -24.84
N PRO A 90 3.19 2.83 -25.18
CA PRO A 90 4.36 2.81 -24.33
C PRO A 90 4.14 3.56 -23.01
N ALA A 91 3.24 4.56 -22.95
CA ALA A 91 2.88 5.22 -21.70
C ALA A 91 2.13 4.26 -20.75
N CYS A 92 1.16 3.50 -21.26
CA CYS A 92 0.43 2.51 -20.47
C CYS A 92 1.30 1.31 -20.05
N GLU A 93 2.25 0.88 -20.89
CA GLU A 93 3.26 -0.13 -20.50
C GLU A 93 4.15 0.38 -19.36
N ARG A 94 4.64 1.62 -19.44
CA ARG A 94 5.39 2.24 -18.33
C ARG A 94 4.55 2.35 -17.07
N MET A 95 3.29 2.75 -17.19
CA MET A 95 2.38 2.87 -16.04
C MET A 95 2.20 1.52 -15.33
N HIS A 96 2.01 0.44 -16.10
CA HIS A 96 1.97 -0.93 -15.58
C HIS A 96 3.25 -1.28 -14.81
N ASP A 97 4.41 -1.12 -15.44
CA ASP A 97 5.68 -1.56 -14.85
C ASP A 97 6.04 -0.75 -13.59
N MET A 98 5.85 0.57 -13.63
CA MET A 98 6.08 1.43 -12.46
C MET A 98 5.16 1.06 -11.29
N ALA A 99 3.90 0.73 -11.58
CA ALA A 99 2.90 0.41 -10.58
C ALA A 99 3.09 -1.00 -9.99
N ALA A 100 3.32 -2.00 -10.84
CA ALA A 100 3.36 -3.41 -10.44
C ALA A 100 4.73 -3.88 -9.97
N VAL A 101 5.80 -3.22 -10.43
CA VAL A 101 7.19 -3.66 -10.20
C VAL A 101 7.95 -2.63 -9.39
N ASP A 102 8.21 -1.46 -9.98
CA ASP A 102 9.28 -0.59 -9.46
C ASP A 102 8.85 0.15 -8.18
N LEU A 103 7.74 0.89 -8.18
CA LEU A 103 7.28 1.55 -6.96
C LEU A 103 6.79 0.54 -5.90
N ALA A 104 6.19 -0.57 -6.33
CA ALA A 104 5.74 -1.63 -5.44
C ALA A 104 6.90 -2.31 -4.69
N ALA A 105 8.10 -2.39 -5.28
CA ALA A 105 9.29 -2.94 -4.63
C ALA A 105 9.74 -2.15 -3.39
N HIS A 106 9.31 -0.88 -3.28
CA HIS A 106 9.61 -0.02 -2.13
C HIS A 106 8.58 -0.14 -0.99
N LEU A 107 7.61 -1.05 -1.10
CA LEU A 107 6.57 -1.27 -0.08
C LEU A 107 6.86 -2.50 0.80
N PRO A 108 6.47 -2.49 2.09
CA PRO A 108 5.84 -1.38 2.81
C PRO A 108 6.83 -0.25 3.11
N THR A 109 6.30 0.96 3.26
CA THR A 109 7.11 2.11 3.71
C THR A 109 7.23 2.11 5.25
N PRO A 110 8.15 2.92 5.83
CA PRO A 110 8.22 3.09 7.28
C PRO A 110 6.97 3.70 7.94
N ASP A 111 6.06 4.29 7.17
CA ASP A 111 4.80 4.85 7.65
C ASP A 111 3.61 4.03 7.11
N ALA A 112 2.74 3.56 8.01
CA ALA A 112 1.62 2.70 7.63
C ALA A 112 0.58 3.43 6.75
N ARG A 113 0.39 4.74 6.95
CA ARG A 113 -0.53 5.55 6.15
C ARG A 113 0.04 5.77 4.75
N LEU A 114 1.33 6.07 4.65
CA LEU A 114 2.03 6.20 3.37
C LEU A 114 2.00 4.88 2.59
N THR A 115 2.17 3.76 3.29
CA THR A 115 2.01 2.43 2.68
C THR A 115 0.61 2.24 2.11
N ALA A 116 -0.43 2.57 2.88
CA ALA A 116 -1.81 2.43 2.42
C ALA A 116 -2.11 3.28 1.17
N GLU A 117 -1.68 4.56 1.17
CA GLU A 117 -1.87 5.44 0.02
C GLU A 117 -1.10 4.94 -1.21
N LEU A 118 0.17 4.53 -1.05
CA LEU A 118 0.94 4.05 -2.19
C LEU A 118 0.44 2.71 -2.72
N THR A 119 0.00 1.79 -1.86
CA THR A 119 -0.63 0.53 -2.30
C THR A 119 -1.90 0.80 -3.09
N ALA A 120 -2.75 1.73 -2.65
CA ALA A 120 -3.94 2.11 -3.40
C ALA A 120 -3.56 2.71 -4.76
N ALA A 121 -2.65 3.69 -4.78
CA ALA A 121 -2.17 4.31 -6.01
C ALA A 121 -1.59 3.31 -7.01
N THR A 122 -0.76 2.36 -6.56
CA THR A 122 -0.18 1.35 -7.45
C THR A 122 -1.23 0.37 -7.97
N ASN A 123 -2.23 0.01 -7.16
CA ASN A 123 -3.30 -0.87 -7.63
C ASN A 123 -4.16 -0.17 -8.69
N ASP A 124 -4.59 1.06 -8.43
CA ASP A 124 -5.42 1.82 -9.37
C ASP A 124 -4.66 2.09 -10.68
N ALA A 125 -3.38 2.48 -10.61
CA ALA A 125 -2.56 2.69 -11.80
C ALA A 125 -2.33 1.39 -12.60
N HIS A 126 -2.18 0.26 -11.93
CA HIS A 126 -2.03 -1.04 -12.57
C HIS A 126 -3.32 -1.48 -13.27
N ASP A 127 -4.48 -1.31 -12.61
CA ASP A 127 -5.79 -1.61 -13.18
C ASP A 127 -6.07 -0.70 -14.40
N ALA A 128 -5.79 0.60 -14.30
CA ALA A 128 -5.87 1.54 -15.42
C ALA A 128 -4.96 1.12 -16.59
N ALA A 129 -3.74 0.66 -16.31
CA ALA A 129 -2.82 0.18 -17.34
C ALA A 129 -3.37 -1.04 -18.07
N HIS A 130 -3.95 -2.01 -17.35
CA HIS A 130 -4.58 -3.17 -17.96
C HIS A 130 -5.77 -2.79 -18.83
N ILE A 131 -6.61 -1.85 -18.41
CA ILE A 131 -7.73 -1.36 -19.22
C ILE A 131 -7.21 -0.69 -20.51
N CYS A 132 -6.21 0.17 -20.39
CA CYS A 132 -5.59 0.85 -21.52
C CYS A 132 -5.01 -0.15 -22.53
N LEU A 133 -4.16 -1.07 -22.07
CA LEU A 133 -3.48 -2.04 -22.92
C LEU A 133 -4.46 -3.05 -23.55
N SER A 134 -5.52 -3.43 -22.82
CA SER A 134 -6.59 -4.28 -23.37
C SER A 134 -7.37 -3.58 -24.48
N THR A 135 -7.65 -2.28 -24.31
CA THR A 135 -8.33 -1.47 -25.32
C THR A 135 -7.48 -1.33 -26.58
N ILE A 136 -6.19 -1.06 -26.43
CA ILE A 136 -5.21 -1.03 -27.54
C ILE A 136 -5.12 -2.39 -28.23
N GLY A 137 -5.21 -3.49 -27.46
CA GLY A 137 -5.25 -4.86 -27.96
C GLY A 137 -6.54 -5.23 -28.69
N GLY A 138 -7.51 -4.31 -28.81
CA GLY A 138 -8.74 -4.51 -29.57
C GLY A 138 -9.88 -5.16 -28.77
N ALA A 139 -9.89 -5.02 -27.43
CA ALA A 139 -11.02 -5.46 -26.62
C ALA A 139 -12.34 -4.84 -27.14
N MET A 140 -13.36 -5.67 -27.30
CA MET A 140 -14.65 -5.26 -27.89
C MET A 140 -15.48 -4.34 -26.99
N ILE A 141 -15.14 -4.26 -25.70
CA ILE A 141 -15.81 -3.42 -24.70
C ILE A 141 -14.83 -2.34 -24.26
N SER A 142 -15.26 -1.08 -24.40
CA SER A 142 -14.53 0.07 -23.88
C SER A 142 -14.85 0.25 -22.40
N TYR A 143 -13.86 0.07 -21.54
CA TYR A 143 -13.93 0.35 -20.10
C TYR A 143 -13.41 1.77 -19.80
N ARG A 144 -13.80 2.74 -20.64
CA ARG A 144 -13.26 4.10 -20.56
C ARG A 144 -13.60 4.76 -19.23
N ALA A 145 -14.81 4.56 -18.71
CA ALA A 145 -15.23 5.17 -17.45
C ALA A 145 -14.45 4.58 -16.27
N GLU A 146 -14.17 3.27 -16.30
CA GLU A 146 -13.33 2.60 -15.32
C GLU A 146 -11.88 3.10 -15.40
N PHE A 147 -11.31 3.19 -16.61
CA PHE A 147 -9.98 3.80 -16.81
C PHE A 147 -9.90 5.21 -16.21
N ASP A 148 -10.84 6.09 -16.56
CA ASP A 148 -10.86 7.46 -16.06
C ASP A 148 -11.00 7.49 -14.52
N THR A 149 -11.78 6.55 -13.95
CA THR A 149 -11.95 6.43 -12.49
C THR A 149 -10.67 5.98 -11.80
N ASP A 150 -10.01 4.95 -12.32
CA ASP A 150 -8.79 4.39 -11.73
C ASP A 150 -7.64 5.40 -11.84
N MET A 151 -7.50 6.11 -12.97
CA MET A 151 -6.55 7.21 -13.12
C MET A 151 -6.79 8.31 -12.07
N ASP A 152 -8.04 8.72 -11.87
CA ASP A 152 -8.40 9.73 -10.87
C ASP A 152 -8.09 9.29 -9.43
N GLN A 153 -8.32 8.01 -9.10
CA GLN A 153 -7.98 7.48 -7.77
C GLN A 153 -6.48 7.36 -7.59
N ALA A 154 -5.75 6.87 -8.59
CA ALA A 154 -4.29 6.82 -8.57
C ALA A 154 -3.70 8.21 -8.28
N TYR A 155 -4.17 9.25 -8.97
CA TYR A 155 -3.74 10.63 -8.71
C TYR A 155 -4.04 11.12 -7.29
N LYS A 156 -5.24 10.83 -6.77
CA LYS A 156 -5.62 11.22 -5.40
C LYS A 156 -4.72 10.56 -4.36
N HIS A 157 -4.48 9.27 -4.51
CA HIS A 157 -3.63 8.51 -3.60
C HIS A 157 -2.16 8.92 -3.68
N MET A 158 -1.63 9.16 -4.89
CA MET A 158 -0.28 9.72 -5.05
C MET A 158 -0.16 11.11 -4.42
N ALA A 159 -1.18 11.97 -4.55
CA ALA A 159 -1.18 13.28 -3.91
C ALA A 159 -1.20 13.18 -2.38
N ALA A 160 -2.02 12.28 -1.82
CA ALA A 160 -2.09 12.03 -0.39
C ALA A 160 -0.76 11.45 0.16
N ALA A 161 -0.14 10.52 -0.56
CA ALA A 161 1.19 10.01 -0.27
C ALA A 161 2.23 11.14 -0.27
N ARG A 162 2.18 12.02 -1.28
CA ARG A 162 3.10 13.16 -1.37
C ARG A 162 2.94 14.13 -0.20
N GLU A 163 1.72 14.39 0.25
CA GLU A 163 1.46 15.23 1.41
C GLU A 163 2.13 14.67 2.68
N ILE A 164 2.14 13.34 2.86
CA ILE A 164 2.83 12.68 3.99
C ILE A 164 4.34 12.93 3.90
N ILE A 165 4.91 12.69 2.72
CA ILE A 165 6.34 12.86 2.47
C ILE A 165 6.75 14.32 2.73
N ASP A 166 6.01 15.28 2.19
CA ASP A 166 6.33 16.71 2.28
C ASP A 166 6.37 17.20 3.72
N ARG A 167 5.50 16.71 4.63
CA ARG A 167 5.58 17.07 6.06
C ARG A 167 6.91 16.71 6.71
N VAL A 168 7.57 15.67 6.20
CA VAL A 168 8.81 15.14 6.77
C VAL A 168 10.05 15.72 6.09
N VAL A 169 9.98 15.93 4.76
CA VAL A 169 11.12 16.41 3.96
C VAL A 169 11.22 17.93 3.86
N SER A 170 10.11 18.67 4.06
CA SER A 170 10.12 20.14 4.05
C SER A 170 10.54 20.77 5.40
N ASN A 171 10.49 19.98 6.48
CA ASN A 171 10.79 20.42 7.84
C ASN A 171 12.31 20.61 8.11
N THR A 172 13.16 20.44 7.09
CA THR A 172 14.62 20.56 7.15
C THR A 172 15.15 21.97 6.83
N ARG A 173 14.28 22.96 6.55
CA ARG A 173 14.75 24.34 6.27
C ARG A 173 15.20 25.14 7.50
N TYR A 174 15.14 24.58 8.72
CA TYR A 174 15.52 25.29 9.96
C TYR A 174 16.26 24.42 10.99
N ALA A 175 16.95 23.36 10.58
CA ALA A 175 17.84 22.58 11.46
C ALA A 175 19.31 22.81 11.11
#